data_AF-A0A378XGU1-F1
#
_entry.id   AF-A0A378XGU1-F1
#
_cell.length_a   1.000
_cell.length_b   1.000
_cell.length_c   1.000
_cell.angle_alpha   90.00
_cell.angle_beta   90.00
_cell.angle_gamma   90.00
#
_symmetry.space_group_name_H-M   'P 1'
#
loop_
_entity.id
_entity.type
_entity.pdbx_description
1 polymer ?
#
loop_
_entity_poly.entity_id
_entity_poly.type
_entity_poly.pdbx_seq_one_letter_code
_entity_poly.pdbx_strand_id
1 'polypeptide(L)' 'MRMHNPAHPGIVLREYLGDLTVTEAASRLGVTRAALSRILNGSAGISADMA' A
#
# COMPACT_ATOMS: atom_id res chain seq x y z
N MET A 1 12.78 3.14 25.57
CA MET A 1 13.28 2.51 24.32
C MET A 1 12.53 3.13 23.16
N ARG A 2 13.23 3.82 22.25
CA ARG A 2 12.61 4.40 21.03
C ARG A 2 12.37 3.25 20.04
N MET A 3 11.15 2.75 19.99
CA MET A 3 10.72 1.96 18.84
C MET A 3 10.53 2.92 17.66
N HIS A 4 11.60 3.16 16.90
CA HIS A 4 11.49 3.68 15.53
C HIS A 4 11.34 2.47 14.59
N ASN A 5 10.17 1.85 14.62
CA ASN A 5 9.73 1.01 13.52
C ASN A 5 8.81 1.89 12.67
N PRO A 6 9.32 2.66 11.69
CA PRO A 6 8.43 3.36 10.77
C PRO A 6 7.56 2.27 10.13
N ALA A 7 6.26 2.35 10.35
CA ALA A 7 5.33 1.43 9.71
C ALA A 7 5.64 1.46 8.20
N HIS A 8 6.02 0.31 7.66
CA HIS A 8 6.36 0.20 6.24
C HIS A 8 5.22 0.87 5.45
N PRO A 9 5.49 1.74 4.46
CA PRO A 9 4.46 2.57 3.82
C PRO A 9 3.28 1.76 3.28
N GLY A 10 3.52 0.50 2.90
CA GLY A 10 2.49 -0.47 2.54
C GLY A 10 1.52 -0.88 3.65
N ILE A 11 1.99 -1.01 4.91
CA ILE A 11 1.13 -1.32 6.06
C ILE A 11 0.24 -0.11 6.39
N VAL A 12 0.78 1.11 6.29
CA VAL A 12 0.03 2.35 6.47
C VAL A 12 -1.09 2.47 5.43
N LEU A 13 -0.81 2.18 4.16
CA LEU A 13 -1.82 2.18 3.09
C LEU A 13 -3.04 1.29 3.42
N ARG A 14 -2.85 0.17 4.13
CA ARG A 14 -3.95 -0.71 4.54
C ARG A 14 -4.86 -0.07 5.59
N GLU A 15 -4.32 0.75 6.48
CA GLU A 15 -5.13 1.50 7.45
C GLU A 15 -5.88 2.66 6.77
N TYR A 16 -5.28 3.29 5.75
CA TYR A 16 -5.93 4.36 4.98
C TYR A 16 -6.94 3.89 3.93
N LEU A 17 -6.90 2.59 3.57
CA LEU A 17 -7.86 1.97 2.67
C LEU A 17 -9.30 1.97 3.23
N GLY A 18 -9.45 1.98 4.56
CA GLY A 18 -10.78 1.94 5.19
C GLY A 18 -11.60 0.72 4.71
N ASP A 19 -12.81 0.98 4.22
CA ASP A 19 -13.72 -0.04 3.67
C ASP A 19 -13.49 -0.37 2.19
N LEU A 20 -12.51 0.29 1.54
CA LEU A 20 -12.24 0.03 0.13
C LEU A 20 -11.57 -1.33 -0.04
N THR A 21 -12.04 -2.09 -1.03
CA THR A 21 -11.35 -3.33 -1.40
C THR A 21 -10.03 -3.02 -2.09
N VAL A 22 -9.05 -3.92 -1.95
CA VAL A 22 -7.77 -3.84 -2.67
C VAL A 22 -7.98 -3.72 -4.19
N THR A 23 -9.03 -4.33 -4.72
CA THR A 23 -9.38 -4.25 -6.15
C THR A 23 -9.83 -2.84 -6.53
N GLU A 24 -10.69 -2.22 -5.73
CA GLU A 24 -11.17 -0.86 -6.00
C GLU A 24 -10.07 0.18 -5.86
N ALA A 25 -9.23 0.07 -4.83
CA ALA A 25 -8.12 1.00 -4.66
C ALA A 25 -7.09 0.86 -5.78
N ALA A 26 -6.79 -0.37 -6.22
CA ALA A 26 -5.91 -0.59 -7.36
C ALA A 26 -6.46 0.07 -8.63
N SER A 27 -7.77 -0.07 -8.87
CA SER A 27 -8.45 0.58 -9.99
C SER A 27 -8.34 2.11 -9.94
N ARG A 28 -8.61 2.71 -8.76
CA ARG A 28 -8.53 4.17 -8.56
C ARG A 28 -7.11 4.72 -8.68
N LEU A 29 -6.11 3.93 -8.27
CA LEU A 29 -4.69 4.27 -8.36
C LEU A 29 -4.07 3.92 -9.73
N GLY A 30 -4.84 3.35 -10.67
CA GLY A 30 -4.33 2.99 -11.98
C GLY A 30 -3.30 1.86 -11.97
N VAL A 31 -3.26 1.05 -10.90
CA VAL A 31 -2.31 -0.06 -10.75
C VAL A 31 -3.03 -1.41 -10.79
N THR A 32 -2.28 -2.48 -11.04
CA THR A 32 -2.85 -3.82 -10.93
C THR A 32 -3.11 -4.19 -9.47
N ARG A 33 -4.17 -4.96 -9.21
CA ARG A 33 -4.46 -5.53 -7.87
C ARG A 33 -3.25 -6.26 -7.29
N ALA A 34 -2.49 -6.98 -8.12
CA ALA A 34 -1.30 -7.69 -7.71
C ALA A 34 -0.17 -6.74 -7.25
N ALA A 35 0.04 -5.63 -7.96
CA ALA A 35 1.01 -4.61 -7.56
C ALA A 35 0.65 -3.99 -6.20
N LEU A 36 -0.60 -3.55 -6.03
CA LEU A 36 -1.07 -3.01 -4.77
C LEU A 36 -0.96 -4.03 -3.63
N SER A 37 -1.34 -5.29 -3.88
CA SER A 37 -1.21 -6.37 -2.89
C SER A 37 0.24 -6.58 -2.43
N ARG A 38 1.22 -6.54 -3.34
CA ARG A 38 2.64 -6.66 -2.97
C ARG A 38 3.10 -5.49 -2.11
N ILE A 39 2.63 -4.28 -2.40
CA ILE A 39 2.94 -3.08 -1.61
C ILE A 39 2.35 -3.22 -0.21
N LEU A 40 1.06 -3.56 -0.10
CA LEU A 40 0.37 -3.76 1.18
C LEU A 40 1.02 -4.83 2.06
N ASN A 41 1.55 -5.89 1.43
CA ASN A 41 2.25 -6.97 2.12
C ASN A 41 3.75 -6.69 2.33
N GLY A 42 4.22 -5.46 2.06
CA GLY A 42 5.62 -5.05 2.25
C GLY A 42 6.62 -5.76 1.34
N SER A 43 6.15 -6.41 0.28
CA SER A 43 6.95 -7.16 -0.68
C SER A 43 7.32 -6.36 -1.94
N ALA A 44 6.88 -5.09 -2.01
CA ALA A 44 7.24 -4.14 -3.05
C ALA A 44 7.26 -2.71 -2.48
N GLY A 45 8.15 -1.87 -3.01
CA GLY A 45 8.17 -0.43 -2.72
C GLY A 45 7.14 0.34 -3.56
N ILE A 46 6.81 1.56 -3.13
CA ILE A 46 6.00 2.51 -3.91
C ILE A 46 6.95 3.18 -4.91
N SER A 47 6.65 3.11 -6.21
CA SER A 47 7.44 3.79 -7.26
C SER A 47 6.97 5.23 -7.46
N ALA A 48 7.84 6.09 -8.02
CA ALA A 48 7.49 7.47 -8.33
C ALA A 48 6.32 7.60 -9.32
N ASP A 49 6.14 6.64 -10.24
CA ASP A 49 4.96 6.56 -11.13
C ASP A 49 3.63 6.30 -10.39
N MET A 50 3.66 5.96 -9.10
CA MET A 50 2.47 5.74 -8.28
C MET A 50 2.08 6.95 -7.42
N ALA A 51 2.89 8.02 -7.40
CA ALA A 51 2.68 9.21 -6.58
C ALA A 51 1.90 10.32 -7.31
#